data_AF-A0A3D8J4Z3-F1
#
_entry.id   AF-A0A3D8J4Z3-F1
#
_cell.length_a   1.000
_cell.length_b   1.000
_cell.length_c   1.000
_cell.angle_alpha   90.00
_cell.angle_beta   90.00
_cell.angle_gamma   90.00
#
_symmetry.space_group_name_H-M   'P 1'
#
loop_
_entity.id
_entity.type
_entity.pdbx_description
1 polymer ?
#
loop_
_entity_poly.entity_id
_entity_poly.type
_entity_poly.pdbx_seq_one_letter_code
_entity_poly.pdbx_strand_id
1 'polypeptide(L)'
;MTYTKSRLWLIILIIIGIALIALFLMPPHTTNIPNTESEINFLQQNKIIAPKEFSHILEPLLAKPSTQQIDVIESPKISSLTLSAILNNKALLNNKWVAPNEVVFFQDNEFTLIEIQNKNVILKNNTDSSTLTIKLFDKQKSSSFSLK
;
A
#
# COMPACT_ATOMS: atom_id res chain seq x y z
N MET A 1 17.35 -8.47 68.89
CA MET A 1 16.01 -7.96 68.49
C MET A 1 15.86 -8.08 66.97
N THR A 2 15.81 -9.30 66.44
CA THR A 2 15.86 -9.61 64.98
C THR A 2 14.63 -10.38 64.48
N TYR A 3 13.79 -10.86 65.39
CA TYR A 3 12.63 -11.71 65.10
C TYR A 3 11.48 -10.99 64.37
N THR A 4 11.38 -9.66 64.50
CA THR A 4 10.29 -8.87 63.89
C THR A 4 10.51 -8.63 62.40
N LYS A 5 11.76 -8.47 61.95
CA LYS A 5 12.10 -8.25 60.53
C LYS A 5 11.85 -9.50 59.68
N SER A 6 12.14 -10.68 60.20
CA SER A 6 11.92 -11.96 59.49
C SER A 6 10.43 -12.24 59.25
N ARG A 7 9.56 -11.91 60.21
CA ARG A 7 8.10 -12.02 60.05
C ARG A 7 7.53 -11.03 59.03
N LEU A 8 8.07 -9.81 58.99
CA LEU A 8 7.68 -8.81 57.99
C LEU A 8 8.01 -9.28 56.57
N TRP A 9 9.17 -9.90 56.37
CA TRP A 9 9.59 -10.41 55.06
C TRP A 9 8.70 -11.55 54.56
N LEU A 10 8.29 -12.44 55.48
CA LEU A 10 7.33 -13.51 55.19
C LEU A 10 5.97 -12.98 54.75
N ILE A 11 5.46 -11.93 55.40
CA ILE A 11 4.17 -11.32 55.03
C ILE A 11 4.24 -10.69 53.63
N ILE A 12 5.34 -10.00 53.31
CA ILE A 12 5.55 -9.40 51.97
C ILE A 12 5.55 -10.47 50.88
N LEU A 13 6.23 -11.59 51.09
CA LEU A 13 6.24 -12.71 50.14
C LEU A 13 4.84 -13.29 49.91
N ILE A 14 4.04 -13.42 50.96
CA ILE A 14 2.67 -13.94 50.86
C ILE A 14 1.79 -12.99 50.03
N ILE A 15 1.91 -11.68 50.25
CA ILE A 15 1.12 -10.67 49.50
C ILE A 15 1.50 -10.71 48.00
N ILE A 16 2.79 -10.80 47.68
CA ILE A 16 3.27 -10.91 46.28
C ILE A 16 2.73 -12.20 45.63
N GLY A 17 2.75 -13.32 46.36
CA GLY A 17 2.20 -14.59 45.87
C GLY A 17 0.72 -14.49 45.54
N ILE A 18 -0.08 -13.87 46.41
CA ILE A 18 -1.52 -13.68 46.18
C ILE A 18 -1.78 -12.77 44.97
N ALA A 19 -1.01 -11.69 44.80
CA ALA A 19 -1.15 -10.79 43.66
C ALA A 19 -0.85 -11.48 42.32
N LEU A 20 0.16 -12.36 42.29
CA LEU A 20 0.48 -13.16 41.09
C LEU A 20 -0.62 -14.16 40.74
N ILE A 21 -1.21 -14.81 41.76
CA ILE A 21 -2.33 -15.73 41.56
C ILE A 21 -3.56 -14.98 41.04
N ALA A 22 -3.85 -13.79 41.59
CA ALA A 22 -4.95 -12.95 41.12
C ALA A 22 -4.76 -12.49 39.67
N LEU A 23 -3.53 -12.21 39.24
CA LEU A 23 -3.21 -11.85 37.86
C LEU A 23 -3.51 -13.00 36.88
N PHE A 24 -3.29 -14.26 37.30
CA PHE A 24 -3.60 -15.44 36.49
C PHE A 24 -5.08 -15.81 36.47
N LEU A 25 -5.84 -15.43 37.49
CA LEU A 25 -7.29 -15.66 37.58
C LEU A 25 -8.12 -14.57 36.88
N MET A 26 -7.51 -13.46 36.48
CA MET A 26 -8.20 -12.46 35.68
C MET A 26 -8.45 -13.01 34.27
N PRO A 27 -9.69 -13.00 33.77
CA PRO A 27 -9.97 -13.38 32.40
C PRO A 27 -9.20 -12.44 31.45
N PRO A 28 -8.67 -12.95 30.32
CA PRO A 28 -7.98 -12.11 29.36
C PRO A 28 -8.91 -10.97 28.95
N HIS A 29 -8.46 -9.73 29.11
CA HIS A 29 -9.16 -8.58 28.56
C HIS A 29 -9.23 -8.76 27.05
N THR A 30 -10.39 -9.22 26.57
CA THR A 30 -10.72 -9.22 25.16
C THR A 30 -10.87 -7.76 24.76
N THR A 31 -9.80 -7.19 24.20
CA THR A 31 -9.95 -5.99 23.39
C THR A 31 -10.90 -6.36 22.26
N ASN A 32 -11.98 -5.60 22.15
CA ASN A 32 -12.98 -5.77 21.11
C ASN A 32 -12.31 -5.37 19.79
N ILE A 33 -11.63 -6.32 19.14
CA ILE A 33 -11.04 -6.13 17.82
C ILE A 33 -12.25 -6.04 16.88
N PRO A 34 -12.55 -4.89 16.26
CA PRO A 34 -13.64 -4.78 15.32
C PRO A 34 -13.42 -5.83 14.21
N ASN A 35 -14.46 -6.62 13.98
CA ASN A 35 -14.47 -7.80 13.14
C ASN A 35 -14.11 -7.46 11.68
N THR A 36 -12.83 -7.57 11.33
CA THR A 36 -12.27 -7.38 9.99
C THR A 36 -12.77 -8.40 8.97
N GLU A 37 -13.40 -9.51 9.38
CA GLU A 37 -13.99 -10.48 8.45
C GLU A 37 -15.19 -9.93 7.69
N SER A 38 -15.91 -8.96 8.28
CA SER A 38 -17.05 -8.32 7.63
C SER A 38 -16.63 -7.34 6.52
N GLU A 39 -15.51 -6.63 6.68
CA GLU A 39 -14.97 -5.74 5.64
C GLU A 39 -14.33 -6.53 4.48
N ILE A 40 -13.70 -7.68 4.76
CA ILE A 40 -13.14 -8.55 3.72
C ILE A 40 -14.25 -9.14 2.85
N ASN A 41 -15.40 -9.51 3.42
CA ASN A 41 -16.55 -10.00 2.66
C ASN A 41 -17.15 -8.92 1.74
N PHE A 42 -17.08 -7.63 2.11
CA PHE A 42 -17.54 -6.54 1.26
C PHE A 42 -16.62 -6.34 0.03
N LEU A 43 -15.31 -6.55 0.19
CA LEU A 43 -14.35 -6.49 -0.92
C LEU A 43 -14.33 -7.77 -1.77
N GLN A 44 -14.72 -8.91 -1.21
CA GLN A 44 -14.89 -10.19 -1.93
C GLN A 44 -16.25 -10.33 -2.62
N GLN A 45 -17.21 -9.43 -2.39
CA GLN A 45 -18.34 -9.23 -3.29
C GLN A 45 -17.85 -8.62 -4.61
N ASN A 46 -17.11 -9.43 -5.36
CA ASN A 46 -17.04 -9.37 -6.80
C ASN A 46 -18.49 -9.44 -7.28
N LYS A 47 -19.14 -8.28 -7.44
CA LYS A 47 -20.41 -8.14 -8.13
C LYS A 47 -20.18 -8.74 -9.50
N ILE A 48 -20.54 -10.01 -9.67
CA ILE A 48 -20.59 -10.68 -10.97
C ILE A 48 -21.63 -9.89 -11.75
N ILE A 49 -21.17 -8.90 -12.50
CA ILE A 49 -22.00 -8.19 -13.46
C ILE A 49 -22.39 -9.26 -14.47
N ALA A 50 -23.68 -9.61 -14.48
CA ALA A 50 -24.19 -10.63 -15.37
C ALA A 50 -23.81 -10.25 -16.82
N PRO A 51 -23.31 -11.19 -17.65
CA PRO A 51 -22.90 -10.91 -19.03
C PRO A 51 -24.00 -10.26 -19.89
N LYS A 52 -25.27 -10.40 -19.47
CA LYS A 52 -26.44 -9.82 -20.13
C LYS A 52 -26.49 -8.29 -20.12
N GLU A 53 -25.83 -7.62 -19.18
CA GLU A 53 -25.80 -6.15 -19.17
C GLU A 53 -24.72 -5.57 -20.09
N PHE A 54 -23.73 -6.38 -20.51
CA PHE A 54 -22.70 -5.96 -21.47
C PHE A 54 -23.14 -6.09 -22.92
N SER A 55 -24.09 -6.98 -23.24
CA SER A 55 -24.55 -7.16 -24.64
C SER A 55 -25.20 -5.90 -25.20
N HIS A 56 -25.90 -5.12 -24.37
CA HIS A 56 -26.53 -3.87 -24.80
C HIS A 56 -25.55 -2.71 -25.01
N ILE A 57 -24.34 -2.78 -24.44
CA ILE A 57 -23.27 -1.80 -24.68
C ILE A 57 -22.49 -2.15 -25.96
N LEU A 58 -22.49 -3.42 -26.36
CA LEU A 58 -21.74 -3.91 -27.53
C LEU A 58 -22.57 -3.90 -28.82
N GLU A 59 -23.90 -3.95 -28.76
CA GLU A 59 -24.78 -3.87 -29.93
C GLU A 59 -24.55 -2.63 -30.82
N PRO A 60 -24.26 -1.42 -30.30
CA PRO A 60 -23.91 -0.27 -31.13
C PRO A 60 -22.54 -0.41 -31.83
N LEU A 61 -21.64 -1.26 -31.32
CA LEU A 61 -20.25 -1.41 -31.78
C LEU A 61 -20.08 -2.50 -32.86
N LEU A 62 -21.03 -3.44 -32.97
CA LEU A 62 -21.02 -4.51 -33.98
C LEU A 62 -21.61 -4.06 -35.33
N ALA A 63 -22.27 -2.91 -35.41
CA ALA A 63 -22.90 -2.41 -36.62
C ALA A 63 -21.96 -1.53 -37.46
N LYS A 64 -20.91 -2.14 -38.04
CA LYS A 64 -20.31 -1.87 -39.37
C LYS A 64 -18.86 -2.37 -39.42
N PRO A 65 -18.47 -3.19 -40.42
CA PRO A 65 -17.06 -3.35 -40.74
C PRO A 65 -16.63 -2.11 -41.51
N SER A 66 -16.23 -1.05 -40.79
CA SER A 66 -15.38 -0.04 -41.40
C SER A 66 -13.96 -0.57 -41.34
N THR A 67 -13.34 -0.73 -42.50
CA THR A 67 -11.93 -1.10 -42.67
C THR A 67 -11.06 0.00 -42.04
N GLN A 68 -10.94 0.01 -40.72
CA GLN A 68 -9.97 0.84 -40.02
C GLN A 68 -8.66 0.06 -40.00
N GLN A 69 -7.70 0.54 -40.79
CA GLN A 69 -6.29 0.21 -40.58
C GLN A 69 -6.02 0.36 -39.08
N ILE A 70 -5.57 -0.74 -38.47
CA ILE A 70 -4.92 -0.70 -37.17
C ILE A 70 -3.58 -0.01 -37.46
N ASP A 71 -3.56 1.32 -37.45
CA ASP A 71 -2.33 2.02 -37.17
C ASP A 71 -1.91 1.50 -35.79
N VAL A 72 -0.80 0.78 -35.78
CA VAL A 72 -0.10 0.41 -34.55
C VAL A 72 0.14 1.74 -33.85
N ILE A 73 -0.67 2.06 -32.85
CA ILE A 73 -0.40 3.17 -31.96
C ILE A 73 0.91 2.79 -31.28
N GLU A 74 2.03 3.28 -31.83
CA GLU A 74 3.32 3.20 -31.18
C GLU A 74 3.09 3.61 -29.73
N SER A 75 3.46 2.71 -28.81
CA SER A 75 3.44 3.05 -27.39
C SER A 75 4.14 4.39 -27.24
N PRO A 76 3.51 5.39 -26.59
CA PRO A 76 4.08 6.73 -26.51
C PRO A 76 5.49 6.57 -25.98
N LYS A 77 6.49 6.98 -26.79
CA LYS A 77 7.89 6.88 -26.41
C LYS A 77 8.07 7.72 -25.15
N ILE A 78 8.09 7.05 -24.00
CA ILE A 78 8.15 7.73 -22.71
C ILE A 78 9.54 8.36 -22.62
N SER A 79 9.60 9.68 -22.78
CA SER A 79 10.84 10.44 -22.83
C SER A 79 11.44 10.69 -21.45
N SER A 80 10.67 10.49 -20.37
CA SER A 80 11.11 10.69 -18.99
C SER A 80 10.50 9.66 -18.03
N LEU A 81 11.31 9.16 -17.10
CA LEU A 81 10.83 8.29 -16.02
C LEU A 81 9.99 9.14 -15.05
N THR A 82 8.70 8.82 -14.95
CA THR A 82 7.71 9.60 -14.21
C THR A 82 7.15 8.80 -13.05
N LEU A 83 7.17 9.40 -11.85
CA LEU A 83 6.52 8.86 -10.65
C LEU A 83 5.09 9.42 -10.55
N SER A 84 4.11 8.54 -10.72
CA SER A 84 2.69 8.91 -10.73
C SER A 84 1.99 8.68 -9.41
N ALA A 85 2.41 7.68 -8.63
CA ALA A 85 1.81 7.35 -7.34
C ALA A 85 2.79 6.55 -6.46
N ILE A 86 2.57 6.59 -5.15
CA ILE A 86 3.19 5.70 -4.18
C ILE A 86 2.06 5.10 -3.34
N LEU A 87 2.01 3.78 -3.23
CA LEU A 87 1.00 3.07 -2.47
C LEU A 87 1.58 1.78 -1.90
N ASN A 88 1.35 1.51 -0.61
CA ASN A 88 1.72 0.26 0.05
C ASN A 88 3.18 -0.16 -0.20
N ASN A 89 4.13 0.79 -0.05
CA ASN A 89 5.55 0.57 -0.33
C ASN A 89 5.85 0.08 -1.76
N LYS A 90 5.05 0.53 -2.73
CA LYS A 90 5.27 0.38 -4.16
C LYS A 90 5.16 1.73 -4.84
N ALA A 91 5.90 1.89 -5.92
CA ALA A 91 5.89 3.09 -6.74
C ALA A 91 5.28 2.80 -8.11
N LEU A 92 4.42 3.69 -8.58
CA LEU A 92 3.89 3.66 -9.94
C LEU A 92 4.82 4.48 -10.84
N LEU A 93 5.72 3.79 -11.55
CA LEU A 93 6.68 4.36 -12.48
C LEU A 93 6.26 4.04 -13.91
N ASN A 94 6.04 5.05 -14.74
CA ASN A 94 5.65 4.86 -16.16
C ASN A 94 4.52 3.83 -16.35
N ASN A 95 3.46 3.94 -15.53
CA ASN A 95 2.30 3.04 -15.51
C ASN A 95 2.59 1.59 -15.08
N LYS A 96 3.76 1.30 -14.51
CA LYS A 96 4.10 0.00 -13.91
C LYS A 96 4.31 0.14 -12.40
N TRP A 97 3.71 -0.76 -11.63
CA TRP A 97 3.99 -0.86 -10.19
C TRP A 97 5.33 -1.56 -9.98
N VAL A 98 6.18 -0.93 -9.17
CA VAL A 98 7.54 -1.37 -8.88
C VAL A 98 7.72 -1.42 -7.37
N ALA A 99 8.21 -2.54 -6.85
CA ALA A 99 8.56 -2.73 -5.45
C ALA A 99 10.06 -2.49 -5.19
N PRO A 100 10.48 -2.27 -3.93
CA PRO A 100 11.90 -2.17 -3.59
C PRO A 100 12.67 -3.41 -4.06
N ASN A 101 13.89 -3.20 -4.55
CA ASN A 101 14.79 -4.17 -5.18
C ASN A 101 14.32 -4.71 -6.55
N GLU A 102 13.22 -4.23 -7.11
CA GLU A 102 12.84 -4.57 -8.49
C GLU A 102 13.61 -3.71 -9.50
N VAL A 103 13.88 -4.31 -10.66
CA VAL A 103 14.56 -3.67 -11.78
C VAL A 103 13.55 -3.06 -12.75
N VAL A 104 13.83 -1.83 -13.16
CA VAL A 104 13.08 -1.04 -14.13
C VAL A 104 14.00 -0.70 -15.29
N PHE A 105 13.52 -0.95 -16.50
CA PHE A 105 14.23 -0.60 -17.72
C PHE A 105 13.77 0.77 -18.21
N PHE A 106 14.71 1.67 -18.44
CA PHE A 106 14.43 2.98 -18.99
C PHE A 106 15.62 3.46 -19.84
N GLN A 107 15.36 3.85 -21.10
CA GLN A 107 16.38 4.35 -22.04
C GLN A 107 17.64 3.47 -22.08
N ASP A 108 17.45 2.16 -22.32
CA ASP A 108 18.52 1.14 -22.41
C ASP A 108 19.37 0.98 -21.14
N ASN A 109 18.95 1.55 -20.02
CA ASN A 109 19.58 1.40 -18.72
C ASN A 109 18.68 0.63 -17.75
N GLU A 110 19.32 -0.13 -16.86
CA GLU A 110 18.69 -0.84 -15.78
C GLU A 110 18.77 -0.04 -14.48
N PHE A 111 17.63 0.18 -13.85
CA PHE A 111 17.53 0.88 -12.58
C PHE A 111 16.90 -0.01 -11.53
N THR A 112 17.52 -0.13 -10.37
CA THR A 112 16.94 -0.83 -9.21
C THR A 112 16.30 0.16 -8.27
N LEU A 113 15.04 -0.04 -7.90
CA LEU A 113 14.38 0.77 -6.88
C LEU A 113 14.97 0.45 -5.51
N ILE A 114 15.74 1.36 -4.91
CA ILE A 114 16.41 1.11 -3.62
C ILE A 114 15.60 1.62 -2.43
N GLU A 115 14.87 2.73 -2.61
CA GLU A 115 14.13 3.37 -1.52
C GLU A 115 12.87 4.06 -2.02
N ILE A 116 11.81 3.99 -1.21
CA ILE A 116 10.56 4.72 -1.40
C ILE A 116 10.38 5.61 -0.17
N GLN A 117 10.31 6.93 -0.38
CA GLN A 117 9.98 7.89 0.66
C GLN A 117 8.58 8.45 0.42
N ASN A 118 8.08 9.29 1.33
CA ASN A 118 6.70 9.76 1.30
C ASN A 118 6.29 10.46 -0.04
N LYS A 119 7.22 11.15 -0.70
CA LYS A 119 6.95 11.91 -1.94
C LYS A 119 8.00 11.71 -3.03
N ASN A 120 8.91 10.76 -2.85
CA ASN A 120 9.94 10.50 -3.84
C ASN A 120 10.33 9.03 -3.82
N VAL A 121 11.03 8.62 -4.86
CA VAL A 121 11.70 7.33 -4.94
C VAL A 121 13.14 7.52 -5.34
N ILE A 122 14.00 6.64 -4.85
CA ILE A 122 15.41 6.61 -5.19
C ILE A 122 15.66 5.32 -5.97
N LEU A 123 16.17 5.48 -7.18
CA LEU A 123 16.65 4.38 -8.00
C LEU A 123 18.17 4.41 -8.08
N LYS A 124 18.78 3.24 -8.12
CA LYS A 124 20.20 3.08 -8.43
C LYS A 124 20.33 2.60 -9.87
N ASN A 125 21.12 3.28 -10.68
CA ASN A 125 21.51 2.79 -12.00
C ASN A 125 22.49 1.61 -11.82
N ASN A 126 22.18 0.47 -12.41
CA ASN A 126 22.98 -0.74 -12.30
C ASN A 126 24.26 -0.68 -13.13
N THR A 127 24.32 0.18 -14.15
CA THR A 127 25.46 0.32 -15.06
C THR A 127 26.59 1.15 -14.44
N ASP A 128 26.29 2.32 -13.89
CA ASP A 128 27.28 3.28 -13.38
C ASP A 128 27.19 3.52 -11.87
N SER A 129 26.29 2.81 -11.17
CA SER A 129 26.02 2.97 -9.73
C SER A 129 25.56 4.38 -9.30
N SER A 130 25.20 5.25 -10.24
CA SER A 130 24.59 6.55 -9.94
C SER A 130 23.21 6.38 -9.32
N THR A 131 22.73 7.41 -8.62
CA THR A 131 21.38 7.43 -8.04
C THR A 131 20.50 8.46 -8.72
N LEU A 132 19.25 8.09 -8.95
CA LEU A 132 18.22 8.92 -9.55
C LEU A 132 17.07 9.08 -8.56
N THR A 133 16.78 10.32 -8.18
CA THR A 133 15.65 10.64 -7.31
C THR A 133 14.50 11.20 -8.12
N ILE A 134 13.34 10.53 -8.09
CA ILE A 134 12.13 10.96 -8.81
C ILE A 134 11.09 11.40 -7.79
N LYS A 135 10.57 12.62 -7.96
CA LYS A 135 9.57 13.21 -7.06
C LYS A 135 8.17 12.97 -7.60
N LEU A 136 7.23 12.74 -6.70
CA LEU A 136 5.82 12.65 -7.01
C LEU A 136 5.35 14.04 -7.46
N PHE A 137 4.68 14.11 -8.61
CA PHE A 137 4.24 15.38 -9.16
C PHE A 137 3.05 15.93 -8.37
N ASP A 138 3.31 16.81 -7.41
CA ASP A 138 2.26 17.53 -6.67
C ASP A 138 1.66 18.62 -7.57
N LYS A 139 0.55 18.29 -8.23
CA LYS A 139 -0.25 19.29 -8.97
C LYS A 139 -1.06 20.12 -7.97
N GLN A 140 -0.40 20.89 -7.09
CA GLN A 140 -1.08 21.94 -6.32
C GLN A 140 -1.44 23.10 -7.24
N LYS A 141 -2.51 22.94 -8.02
CA LYS A 141 -3.25 24.08 -8.58
C LYS A 141 -4.35 24.40 -7.58
N SER A 142 -4.07 25.37 -6.72
CA SER A 142 -5.10 26.10 -5.98
C SER A 142 -6.07 26.71 -7.00
N SER A 143 -7.21 26.06 -7.21
CA SER A 143 -8.36 26.70 -7.83
C SER A 143 -9.21 27.31 -6.71
N SER A 144 -8.76 28.43 -6.15
CA SER A 144 -9.68 29.33 -5.45
C SER A 144 -10.57 29.98 -6.51
N PHE A 145 -11.70 29.34 -6.82
CA PHE A 145 -12.78 30.00 -7.52
C PHE A 145 -13.42 30.97 -6.53
N SER A 146 -13.11 32.26 -6.66
CA SER A 146 -13.81 33.32 -5.92
C SER A 146 -15.00 33.75 -6.77
N LEU A 147 -16.21 33.37 -6.35
CA LEU A 147 -17.43 33.98 -6.87
C LEU A 147 -17.54 35.36 -6.23
N LYS A 148 -17.53 36.40 -7.05
CA LYS A 148 -17.85 37.78 -6.66
C LYS A 148 -19.19 38.17 -7.26
#